data_AF-A0A4V6PDY7-F1
#
_entry.id   AF-A0A4V6PDY7-F1
#
_cell.length_a   1.000
_cell.length_b   1.000
_cell.length_c   1.000
_cell.angle_alpha   90.00
_cell.angle_beta   90.00
_cell.angle_gamma   90.00
#
_symmetry.space_group_name_H-M   'P 1'
#
loop_
_entity.id
_entity.type
_entity.pdbx_description
1 polymer ?
#
loop_
_entity_poly.entity_id
_entity_poly.type
_entity_poly.pdbx_seq_one_letter_code
_entity_poly.pdbx_strand_id
1 'polypeptide(L)'
;MRTQDRPLDQDDLALADLAEIQDWTVIAGPDGDESGPEVVRALVHRVMGQTAWQPWPLQAGETIADEMVSWGFVTPRRTTLIVFDGLVFADCPDSGWSAFEIGPDDIGAAEAGLDAHWPDHLALVTRHFGQPDYVGDDSNPDFDDEWAPGAGADHRHLAVWMRPGAELRLYSIRPSKDPLTTAVGVSYAMYLD
;
A
#
# COMPACT_ATOMS: atom_id res chain seq x y z
N MET A 1 -13.93 -12.05 16.64
CA MET A 1 -12.88 -11.87 15.62
C MET A 1 -12.33 -13.19 15.10
N ARG A 2 -11.92 -13.21 13.83
CA ARG A 2 -11.08 -14.24 13.20
C ARG A 2 -9.74 -13.62 12.78
N THR A 3 -8.72 -14.44 12.65
CA THR A 3 -7.39 -14.04 12.19
C THR A 3 -6.96 -14.87 10.99
N GLN A 4 -6.12 -14.28 10.15
CA GLN A 4 -5.34 -14.97 9.15
C GLN A 4 -3.88 -14.55 9.32
N ASP A 5 -2.97 -15.49 9.08
CA ASP A 5 -1.54 -15.26 9.12
C ASP A 5 -0.94 -15.98 7.91
N ARG A 6 -0.61 -15.20 6.88
CA ARG A 6 -0.15 -15.69 5.59
C ARG A 6 1.34 -15.38 5.40
N PRO A 7 2.08 -16.20 4.65
CA PRO A 7 3.49 -15.93 4.36
C PRO A 7 3.66 -14.59 3.64
N LEU A 8 4.74 -13.87 3.93
CA LEU A 8 5.08 -12.60 3.28
C LEU A 8 5.81 -12.76 1.95
N ASP A 9 5.80 -13.96 1.34
CA ASP A 9 6.55 -14.23 0.11
C ASP A 9 6.05 -13.37 -1.07
N GLN A 10 4.74 -13.09 -1.15
CA GLN A 10 4.18 -12.21 -2.18
C GLN A 10 4.57 -10.76 -1.95
N ASP A 11 4.54 -10.30 -0.69
CA ASP A 11 4.98 -8.96 -0.33
C ASP A 11 6.47 -8.76 -0.60
N ASP A 12 7.30 -9.77 -0.37
CA ASP A 12 8.73 -9.74 -0.68
C ASP A 12 8.99 -9.51 -2.17
N LEU A 13 8.27 -10.22 -3.04
CA LEU A 13 8.35 -10.03 -4.49
C LEU A 13 7.84 -8.65 -4.91
N ALA A 14 6.73 -8.21 -4.33
CA ALA A 14 6.14 -6.91 -4.62
C ALA A 14 7.06 -5.75 -4.23
N LEU A 15 7.62 -5.78 -3.02
CA LEU A 15 8.55 -4.78 -2.53
C LEU A 15 9.83 -4.76 -3.36
N ALA A 16 10.29 -5.93 -3.84
CA ALA A 16 11.41 -5.99 -4.78
C ALA A 16 11.09 -5.31 -6.12
N ASP A 17 9.87 -5.48 -6.66
CA ASP A 17 9.44 -4.80 -7.88
C ASP A 17 9.32 -3.27 -7.68
N LEU A 18 8.77 -2.83 -6.55
CA LEU A 18 8.68 -1.42 -6.20
C LEU A 18 10.08 -0.80 -6.01
N ALA A 19 11.00 -1.52 -5.37
CA ALA A 19 12.36 -1.04 -5.10
C ALA A 19 13.23 -0.90 -6.36
N GLU A 20 12.86 -1.51 -7.49
CA GLU A 20 13.58 -1.33 -8.76
C GLU A 20 13.44 0.10 -9.31
N ILE A 21 12.32 0.76 -9.02
CA ILE A 21 12.07 2.14 -9.44
C ILE A 21 12.82 3.07 -8.49
N GLN A 22 13.92 3.65 -8.98
CA GLN A 22 14.76 4.52 -8.17
C GLN A 22 14.20 5.95 -8.06
N ASP A 23 13.54 6.42 -9.11
CA ASP A 23 12.92 7.74 -9.23
C ASP A 23 11.49 7.54 -9.74
N TRP A 24 10.53 7.96 -8.93
CA TRP A 24 9.09 7.78 -9.15
C TRP A 24 8.46 8.95 -9.89
N THR A 25 9.16 10.08 -10.06
CA THR A 25 8.67 11.25 -10.82
C THR A 25 8.29 10.91 -12.26
N VAL A 26 8.89 9.84 -12.81
CA VAL A 26 8.63 9.37 -14.19
C VAL A 26 7.35 8.54 -14.32
N ILE A 27 6.81 8.04 -13.20
CA ILE A 27 5.57 7.25 -13.14
C ILE A 27 4.42 8.07 -12.55
N ALA A 28 4.71 9.05 -11.68
CA ALA A 28 3.75 10.01 -11.16
C ALA A 28 2.90 10.62 -12.29
N GLY A 29 1.60 10.69 -12.04
CA GLY A 29 0.63 11.31 -12.93
C GLY A 29 0.20 12.70 -12.45
N PRO A 30 -0.62 13.41 -13.24
CA PRO A 30 -1.18 14.67 -12.81
C PRO A 30 -2.07 14.48 -11.58
N ASP A 31 -1.99 15.40 -10.62
CA ASP A 31 -2.98 15.51 -9.56
C ASP A 31 -4.30 16.04 -10.15
N GLY A 32 -5.34 15.21 -10.14
CA GLY A 32 -6.62 15.54 -10.75
C GLY A 32 -7.69 14.47 -10.58
N ASP A 33 -8.95 14.88 -10.80
CA ASP A 33 -10.15 14.05 -10.65
C ASP A 33 -10.62 13.42 -11.98
N GLU A 34 -9.75 13.38 -13.00
CA GLU A 34 -10.11 12.85 -14.31
C GLU A 34 -10.21 11.31 -14.27
N SER A 35 -11.15 10.75 -15.05
CA SER A 35 -11.34 9.30 -15.17
C SER A 35 -11.60 8.89 -16.61
N GLY A 36 -11.49 7.58 -16.86
CA GLY A 36 -11.96 6.95 -18.09
C GLY A 36 -10.85 6.50 -19.04
N PRO A 37 -11.23 6.09 -20.28
CA PRO A 37 -10.34 5.43 -21.22
C PRO A 37 -9.03 6.17 -21.53
N GLU A 38 -9.07 7.49 -21.70
CA GLU A 38 -7.89 8.26 -22.06
C GLU A 38 -6.91 8.40 -20.88
N VAL A 39 -7.43 8.58 -19.66
CA VAL A 39 -6.62 8.61 -18.42
C VAL A 39 -5.89 7.29 -18.23
N VAL A 40 -6.62 6.17 -18.30
CA VAL A 40 -6.04 4.83 -18.16
C VAL A 40 -5.02 4.54 -19.26
N ARG A 41 -5.28 4.93 -20.52
CA ARG A 41 -4.32 4.74 -21.62
C ARG A 41 -3.05 5.57 -21.42
N ALA A 42 -3.17 6.81 -20.96
CA ALA A 42 -2.03 7.66 -20.65
C ALA A 42 -1.18 7.07 -19.51
N LEU A 43 -1.83 6.62 -18.44
CA LEU A 43 -1.20 5.92 -17.33
C LEU A 43 -0.47 4.65 -17.79
N VAL A 44 -1.15 3.78 -18.56
CA VAL A 44 -0.54 2.56 -19.10
C VAL A 44 0.68 2.85 -19.95
N HIS A 45 0.58 3.81 -20.86
CA HIS A 45 1.71 4.19 -21.70
C HIS A 45 2.89 4.74 -20.87
N ARG A 46 2.61 5.54 -19.83
CA ARG A 46 3.63 6.11 -18.95
C ARG A 46 4.37 5.01 -18.18
N VAL A 47 3.64 4.12 -17.51
CA VAL A 47 4.22 3.00 -16.74
C VAL A 47 5.04 2.07 -17.63
N MET A 48 4.50 1.67 -18.79
CA MET A 48 5.22 0.80 -19.73
C MET A 48 6.47 1.45 -20.35
N GLY A 49 6.51 2.78 -20.41
CA GLY A 49 7.68 3.52 -20.90
C GLY A 49 8.87 3.49 -19.94
N GLN A 50 8.63 3.25 -18.65
CA GLN A 50 9.64 3.31 -17.59
C GLN A 50 9.93 1.96 -16.92
N THR A 51 9.07 0.96 -17.15
CA THR A 51 9.14 -0.35 -16.48
C THR A 51 9.01 -1.49 -17.49
N ALA A 52 9.40 -2.69 -17.06
CA ALA A 52 9.12 -3.92 -17.81
C ALA A 52 7.74 -4.51 -17.50
N TRP A 53 6.90 -3.81 -16.71
CA TRP A 53 5.63 -4.32 -16.26
C TRP A 53 4.63 -4.40 -17.42
N GLN A 54 3.82 -5.46 -17.42
CA GLN A 54 2.83 -5.70 -18.46
C GLN A 54 1.46 -5.27 -17.96
N PRO A 55 0.71 -4.44 -18.68
CA PRO A 55 -0.64 -4.07 -18.27
C PRO A 55 -1.52 -5.32 -18.22
N TRP A 56 -2.44 -5.37 -17.26
CA TRP A 56 -3.44 -6.42 -17.19
C TRP A 56 -4.19 -6.47 -18.53
N PRO A 57 -4.31 -7.63 -19.18
CA PRO A 57 -5.00 -7.70 -20.46
C PRO A 57 -6.51 -7.48 -20.30
N LEU A 58 -7.09 -6.64 -21.17
CA LEU A 58 -8.53 -6.63 -21.40
C LEU A 58 -8.94 -7.95 -22.07
N GLN A 59 -10.02 -8.58 -21.59
CA GLN A 59 -10.62 -9.71 -22.29
C GLN A 59 -11.34 -9.24 -23.56
N ALA A 60 -11.62 -10.20 -24.45
CA ALA A 60 -12.34 -9.89 -25.69
C ALA A 60 -13.73 -9.30 -25.40
N GLY A 61 -13.95 -8.06 -25.82
CA GLY A 61 -15.21 -7.33 -25.60
C GLY A 61 -15.22 -6.46 -24.35
N GLU A 62 -14.17 -6.49 -23.52
CA GLU A 62 -14.01 -5.56 -22.42
C GLU A 62 -13.49 -4.20 -22.92
N THR A 63 -14.02 -3.14 -22.33
CA THR A 63 -13.57 -1.77 -22.53
C THR A 63 -13.19 -1.18 -21.18
N ILE A 64 -12.25 -0.23 -21.19
CA ILE A 64 -12.00 0.61 -20.02
C ILE A 64 -13.29 1.38 -19.71
N ALA A 65 -13.76 1.27 -18.47
CA ALA A 65 -14.95 1.97 -17.99
C ALA A 65 -14.67 3.48 -17.81
N ASP A 66 -15.71 4.30 -17.90
CA ASP A 66 -15.61 5.77 -17.86
C ASP A 66 -15.20 6.29 -16.47
N GLU A 67 -15.47 5.51 -15.42
CA GLU A 67 -15.13 5.80 -14.02
C GLU A 67 -13.74 5.32 -13.60
N MET A 68 -13.02 4.60 -14.47
CA MET A 68 -11.76 3.97 -14.09
C MET A 68 -10.62 4.98 -14.03
N VAL A 69 -9.87 4.97 -12.93
CA VAL A 69 -8.77 5.90 -12.63
C VAL A 69 -7.43 5.19 -12.39
N SER A 70 -7.42 3.85 -12.51
CA SER A 70 -6.24 3.01 -12.27
C SER A 70 -6.17 1.86 -13.25
N TRP A 71 -5.00 1.22 -13.29
CA TRP A 71 -4.81 -0.01 -14.04
C TRP A 71 -3.92 -0.99 -13.28
N GLY A 72 -4.18 -2.28 -13.48
CA GLY A 72 -3.34 -3.35 -12.95
C GLY A 72 -2.16 -3.65 -13.88
N PHE A 73 -1.02 -4.00 -13.31
CA PHE A 73 0.18 -4.41 -14.03
C PHE A 73 0.77 -5.69 -13.43
N VAL A 74 1.21 -6.60 -14.28
CA VAL A 74 1.95 -7.80 -13.90
C VAL A 74 3.45 -7.54 -14.08
N THR A 75 4.20 -7.67 -13.00
CA THR A 75 5.65 -7.46 -12.98
C THR A 75 6.41 -8.69 -13.50
N PRO A 76 7.72 -8.59 -13.80
CA PRO A 76 8.55 -9.75 -14.14
C PRO A 76 8.57 -10.84 -13.05
N ARG A 77 8.40 -10.47 -11.78
CA ARG A 77 8.28 -11.40 -10.65
C ARG A 77 6.89 -12.02 -10.51
N ARG A 78 5.95 -11.68 -11.41
CA ARG A 78 4.55 -12.12 -11.41
C ARG A 78 3.73 -11.59 -10.24
N THR A 79 4.11 -10.43 -9.73
CA THR A 79 3.30 -9.65 -8.80
C THR A 79 2.28 -8.83 -9.59
N THR A 80 1.07 -8.66 -9.05
CA THR A 80 0.12 -7.67 -9.56
C THR A 80 0.28 -6.37 -8.77
N LEU A 81 0.57 -5.27 -9.46
CA LEU A 81 0.58 -3.93 -8.90
C LEU A 81 -0.58 -3.13 -9.49
N ILE A 82 -1.32 -2.42 -8.64
CA ILE A 82 -2.39 -1.50 -9.04
C ILE A 82 -1.80 -0.09 -9.01
N VAL A 83 -1.89 0.61 -10.14
CA VAL A 83 -1.30 1.94 -10.32
C VAL A 83 -2.41 2.95 -10.60
N PHE A 84 -2.41 4.03 -9.83
CA PHE A 84 -3.13 5.27 -10.02
C PHE A 84 -2.11 6.37 -10.37
N ASP A 85 -2.57 7.55 -10.76
CA ASP A 85 -1.68 8.70 -10.98
C ASP A 85 -0.92 9.12 -9.70
N GLY A 86 -1.53 8.95 -8.52
CA GLY A 86 -0.96 9.33 -7.21
C GLY A 86 -0.63 8.17 -6.26
N LEU A 87 -0.81 6.91 -6.66
CA LEU A 87 -0.69 5.77 -5.75
C LEU A 87 -0.32 4.48 -6.48
N VAL A 88 0.59 3.69 -5.91
CA VAL A 88 0.86 2.31 -6.33
C VAL A 88 0.81 1.37 -5.12
N PHE A 89 0.06 0.29 -5.23
CA PHE A 89 0.07 -0.77 -4.21
C PHE A 89 0.03 -2.16 -4.86
N ALA A 90 0.41 -3.18 -4.09
CA ALA A 90 0.41 -4.55 -4.55
C ALA A 90 -0.92 -5.24 -4.22
N ASP A 91 -1.47 -5.95 -5.20
CA ASP A 91 -2.58 -6.89 -5.00
C ASP A 91 -1.98 -8.24 -4.59
N CYS A 92 -1.62 -8.34 -3.31
CA CYS A 92 -1.07 -9.54 -2.68
C CYS A 92 -2.17 -10.24 -1.89
N PRO A 93 -2.91 -11.21 -2.48
CA PRO A 93 -3.94 -11.93 -1.77
C PRO A 93 -3.36 -12.64 -0.55
N ASP A 94 -2.12 -13.11 -0.58
CA ASP A 94 -1.45 -13.71 0.57
C ASP A 94 -0.53 -12.70 1.26
N SER A 95 -1.09 -11.60 1.76
CA SER A 95 -0.34 -10.56 2.49
C SER A 95 -0.52 -10.67 4.00
N GLY A 96 0.48 -11.29 4.63
CA GLY A 96 0.74 -11.19 6.06
C GLY A 96 -0.42 -11.50 7.01
N TRP A 97 -0.36 -10.84 8.16
CA TRP A 97 -1.33 -11.00 9.23
C TRP A 97 -2.48 -10.01 9.08
N SER A 98 -3.70 -10.50 9.29
CA SER A 98 -4.87 -9.63 9.44
C SER A 98 -5.91 -10.24 10.37
N ALA A 99 -6.79 -9.38 10.88
CA ALA A 99 -7.94 -9.74 11.67
C ALA A 99 -9.22 -9.17 11.05
N PHE A 100 -10.32 -9.93 11.12
CA PHE A 100 -11.61 -9.56 10.55
C PHE A 100 -12.75 -10.13 11.38
N GLU A 101 -13.99 -9.74 11.07
CA GLU A 101 -15.15 -10.00 11.96
C GLU A 101 -14.89 -9.47 13.39
N ILE A 102 -14.27 -8.29 13.47
CA ILE A 102 -13.93 -7.64 14.75
C ILE A 102 -15.20 -7.09 15.38
N GLY A 103 -15.50 -7.53 16.60
CA GLY A 103 -16.52 -6.95 17.46
C GLY A 103 -15.93 -5.93 18.44
N PRO A 104 -16.77 -5.16 19.16
CA PRO A 104 -16.31 -4.13 20.10
C PRO A 104 -15.42 -4.65 21.24
N ASP A 105 -15.52 -5.93 21.58
CA ASP A 105 -14.71 -6.57 22.63
C ASP A 105 -13.39 -7.15 22.10
N ASP A 106 -13.20 -7.19 20.78
CA ASP A 106 -12.02 -7.75 20.13
C ASP A 106 -10.89 -6.71 19.94
N ILE A 107 -11.13 -5.43 20.21
CA ILE A 107 -10.18 -4.32 19.94
C ILE A 107 -8.79 -4.57 20.52
N GLY A 108 -8.70 -4.90 21.82
CA GLY A 108 -7.39 -5.14 22.44
C GLY A 108 -6.67 -6.38 21.87
N ALA A 109 -7.42 -7.38 21.37
CA ALA A 109 -6.83 -8.53 20.70
C ALA A 109 -6.34 -8.18 19.29
N ALA A 110 -7.04 -7.30 18.58
CA ALA A 110 -6.63 -6.78 17.28
C ALA A 110 -5.35 -5.93 17.40
N GLU A 111 -5.29 -5.03 18.39
CA GLU A 111 -4.09 -4.23 18.71
C GLU A 111 -2.89 -5.13 19.00
N ALA A 112 -3.04 -6.11 19.89
CA ALA A 112 -1.96 -7.03 20.23
C ALA A 112 -1.47 -7.86 19.03
N GLY A 113 -2.36 -8.22 18.12
CA GLY A 113 -1.99 -8.90 16.88
C GLY A 113 -1.17 -8.00 15.94
N LEU A 114 -1.58 -6.74 15.78
CA LEU A 114 -0.80 -5.77 15.00
C LEU A 114 0.60 -5.57 15.58
N ASP A 115 0.72 -5.41 16.90
CA ASP A 115 2.02 -5.23 17.57
C ASP A 115 2.94 -6.43 17.39
N ALA A 116 2.38 -7.64 17.43
CA ALA A 116 3.15 -8.87 17.28
C ALA A 116 3.70 -9.07 15.87
N HIS A 117 2.95 -8.66 14.84
CA HIS A 117 3.29 -8.91 13.43
C HIS A 117 3.94 -7.71 12.73
N TRP A 118 3.84 -6.50 13.29
CA TRP A 118 4.48 -5.30 12.75
C TRP A 118 5.99 -5.43 12.52
N PRO A 119 6.80 -5.99 13.45
CA PRO A 119 8.25 -6.06 13.28
C PRO A 119 8.70 -6.83 12.04
N ASP A 120 7.99 -7.91 11.68
CA ASP A 120 8.33 -8.74 10.51
C ASP A 120 8.07 -7.98 9.20
N HIS A 121 6.97 -7.21 9.13
CA HIS A 121 6.68 -6.37 7.98
C HIS A 121 7.67 -5.20 7.87
N LEU A 122 8.00 -4.57 8.99
CA LEU A 122 9.01 -3.50 9.02
C LEU A 122 10.37 -4.02 8.56
N ALA A 123 10.80 -5.18 9.04
CA ALA A 123 12.04 -5.83 8.63
C ALA A 123 12.04 -6.16 7.14
N LEU A 124 10.90 -6.63 6.61
CA LEU A 124 10.72 -6.93 5.21
C LEU A 124 10.90 -5.70 4.32
N VAL A 125 10.20 -4.61 4.61
CA VAL A 125 10.33 -3.36 3.83
C VAL A 125 11.74 -2.79 3.97
N THR A 126 12.31 -2.82 5.18
CA THR A 126 13.67 -2.34 5.47
C THR A 126 14.73 -3.08 4.64
N ARG A 127 14.54 -4.38 4.37
CA ARG A 127 15.45 -5.17 3.54
C ARG A 127 15.55 -4.66 2.10
N HIS A 128 14.49 -4.08 1.55
CA HIS A 128 14.45 -3.57 0.18
C HIS A 128 14.77 -2.08 0.07
N PHE A 129 14.31 -1.28 1.04
CA PHE A 129 14.39 0.18 0.98
C PHE A 129 15.43 0.80 1.92
N GLY A 130 16.05 0.01 2.81
CA GLY A 130 16.93 0.52 3.86
C GLY A 130 16.15 1.00 5.08
N GLN A 131 16.79 1.81 5.94
CA GLN A 131 16.11 2.35 7.12
C GLN A 131 15.03 3.37 6.72
N PRO A 132 13.88 3.40 7.41
CA PRO A 132 12.88 4.42 7.17
C PRO A 132 13.37 5.80 7.60
N ASP A 133 12.85 6.84 6.94
CA ASP A 133 13.02 8.23 7.34
C ASP A 133 12.19 8.57 8.60
N TYR A 134 11.09 7.84 8.81
CA TYR A 134 10.24 7.93 9.99
C TYR A 134 9.68 6.57 10.41
N VAL A 135 9.60 6.33 11.70
CA VAL A 135 8.89 5.18 12.29
C VAL A 135 8.28 5.60 13.62
N GLY A 136 7.00 5.32 13.82
CA GLY A 136 6.27 5.64 15.05
C GLY A 136 5.04 4.75 15.25
N ASP A 137 4.47 4.84 16.44
CA ASP A 137 3.26 4.13 16.84
C ASP A 137 2.38 4.95 17.79
N ASP A 138 1.15 4.48 18.01
CA ASP A 138 0.12 5.15 18.81
C ASP A 138 0.39 5.22 20.32
N SER A 139 1.51 4.66 20.79
CA SER A 139 1.96 4.88 22.17
C SER A 139 2.61 6.26 22.36
N ASN A 140 3.04 6.91 21.27
CA ASN A 140 3.52 8.29 21.30
C ASN A 140 2.34 9.28 21.30
N PRO A 141 2.21 10.17 22.31
CA PRO A 141 1.13 11.16 22.36
C PRO A 141 1.10 12.14 21.19
N ASP A 142 2.22 12.35 20.50
CA ASP A 142 2.32 13.26 19.35
C ASP A 142 2.18 12.52 18.00
N PHE A 143 1.97 11.18 18.02
CA PHE A 143 2.02 10.31 16.84
C PHE A 143 1.13 10.75 15.68
N ASP A 144 -0.08 11.26 15.98
CA ASP A 144 -1.07 11.63 14.97
C ASP A 144 -0.53 12.69 14.00
N ASP A 145 0.36 13.58 14.46
CA ASP A 145 0.88 14.72 13.70
C ASP A 145 2.42 14.71 13.54
N GLU A 146 3.13 13.71 14.11
CA GLU A 146 4.60 13.72 14.22
C GLU A 146 5.29 13.68 12.85
N TRP A 147 4.85 12.82 11.94
CA TRP A 147 5.38 12.76 10.57
C TRP A 147 4.87 13.92 9.72
N ALA A 148 3.54 14.06 9.67
CA ALA A 148 2.82 15.12 8.99
C ALA A 148 1.44 15.27 9.64
N PRO A 149 0.77 16.43 9.52
CA PRO A 149 -0.52 16.66 10.15
C PRO A 149 -1.55 15.58 9.80
N GLY A 150 -2.06 14.89 10.82
CA GLY A 150 -3.05 13.82 10.72
C GLY A 150 -2.54 12.50 10.14
N ALA A 151 -1.24 12.37 9.83
CA ALA A 151 -0.69 11.17 9.19
C ALA A 151 -0.81 9.90 10.05
N GLY A 152 -0.88 10.02 11.38
CA GLY A 152 -1.04 8.89 12.29
C GLY A 152 -2.48 8.64 12.75
N ALA A 153 -3.44 9.50 12.42
CA ALA A 153 -4.74 9.58 13.09
C ALA A 153 -5.57 8.29 13.05
N ASP A 154 -5.50 7.54 11.94
CA ASP A 154 -6.16 6.27 11.70
C ASP A 154 -5.18 5.09 11.69
N HIS A 155 -3.96 5.31 12.15
CA HIS A 155 -2.90 4.31 12.17
C HIS A 155 -2.51 3.95 13.60
N ARG A 156 -2.17 2.67 13.78
CA ARG A 156 -1.54 2.17 15.01
C ARG A 156 -0.02 2.21 14.90
N HIS A 157 0.50 1.94 13.71
CA HIS A 157 1.91 2.00 13.37
C HIS A 157 2.06 2.69 12.03
N LEU A 158 3.14 3.46 11.86
CA LEU A 158 3.49 4.10 10.60
C LEU A 158 5.01 4.09 10.45
N ALA A 159 5.49 3.67 9.28
CA ALA A 159 6.87 3.87 8.84
C ALA A 159 6.87 4.44 7.42
N VAL A 160 7.77 5.39 7.15
CA VAL A 160 7.84 6.11 5.88
C VAL A 160 9.26 6.11 5.32
N TRP A 161 9.38 5.86 4.02
CA TRP A 161 10.62 5.99 3.25
C TRP A 161 10.40 6.99 2.11
N MET A 162 11.19 8.06 2.11
CA MET A 162 11.18 9.06 1.06
C MET A 162 11.92 8.56 -0.18
N ARG A 163 11.30 8.73 -1.34
CA ARG A 163 11.88 8.45 -2.65
C ARG A 163 11.78 9.72 -3.52
N PRO A 164 12.62 9.87 -4.56
CA PRO A 164 12.40 10.93 -5.53
C PRO A 164 11.02 10.78 -6.17
N GLY A 165 10.14 11.77 -5.96
CA GLY A 165 8.77 11.80 -6.50
C GLY A 165 7.76 10.85 -5.85
N ALA A 166 8.06 10.33 -4.66
CA ALA A 166 7.14 9.45 -3.93
C ALA A 166 7.55 9.25 -2.46
N GLU A 167 6.64 8.68 -1.69
CA GLU A 167 6.94 8.08 -0.39
C GLU A 167 6.30 6.70 -0.27
N LEU A 168 7.08 5.73 0.24
CA LEU A 168 6.54 4.43 0.62
C LEU A 168 6.07 4.55 2.07
N ARG A 169 4.80 4.23 2.31
CA ARG A 169 4.27 4.09 3.67
C ARG A 169 4.02 2.62 3.96
N LEU A 170 4.51 2.14 5.09
CA LEU A 170 4.05 0.92 5.76
C LEU A 170 3.21 1.37 6.95
N TYR A 171 2.01 0.82 7.12
CA TYR A 171 1.11 1.24 8.18
C TYR A 171 0.20 0.10 8.62
N SER A 172 -0.42 0.25 9.79
CA SER A 172 -1.51 -0.62 10.23
C SER A 172 -2.70 0.18 10.71
N ILE A 173 -3.91 -0.31 10.42
CA ILE A 173 -5.17 0.35 10.79
C ILE A 173 -5.32 0.38 12.32
N ARG A 174 -5.57 1.56 12.90
CA ARG A 174 -5.94 1.72 14.31
C ARG A 174 -7.32 1.11 14.55
N PRO A 175 -7.45 0.05 15.37
CA PRO A 175 -8.77 -0.50 15.69
C PRO A 175 -9.57 0.51 16.53
N SER A 176 -10.81 0.80 16.14
CA SER A 176 -11.73 1.69 16.89
C SER A 176 -13.04 1.00 17.22
N LYS A 177 -13.66 1.38 18.35
CA LYS A 177 -15.03 0.99 18.71
C LYS A 177 -16.09 1.90 18.11
N ASP A 178 -15.72 3.12 17.75
CA ASP A 178 -16.63 4.15 17.26
C ASP A 178 -15.90 5.08 16.26
N PRO A 179 -16.13 4.93 14.94
CA PRO A 179 -16.89 3.84 14.32
C PRO A 179 -16.18 2.50 14.54
N LEU A 180 -16.95 1.40 14.58
CA LEU A 180 -16.38 0.07 14.75
C LEU A 180 -15.52 -0.31 13.54
N THR A 181 -14.22 -0.54 13.77
CA THR A 181 -13.31 -1.13 12.78
C THR A 181 -13.57 -2.63 12.71
N THR A 182 -14.05 -3.13 11.57
CA THR A 182 -14.47 -4.53 11.40
C THR A 182 -13.36 -5.45 10.89
N ALA A 183 -12.26 -4.87 10.39
CA ALA A 183 -11.05 -5.57 9.98
C ALA A 183 -9.81 -4.67 10.11
N VAL A 184 -8.67 -5.27 10.44
CA VAL A 184 -7.35 -4.61 10.48
C VAL A 184 -6.27 -5.51 9.90
N GLY A 185 -5.18 -4.90 9.47
CA GLY A 185 -3.99 -5.59 9.00
C GLY A 185 -2.83 -4.62 8.87
N VAL A 186 -1.69 -5.13 8.45
CA VAL A 186 -0.54 -4.32 8.03
C VAL A 186 -0.62 -4.15 6.51
N SER A 187 -0.34 -2.96 6.01
CA SER A 187 -0.42 -2.64 4.58
C SER A 187 0.69 -1.67 4.21
N TYR A 188 1.05 -1.64 2.93
CA TYR A 188 1.97 -0.66 2.39
C TYR A 188 1.51 -0.15 1.04
N ALA A 189 1.88 1.07 0.72
CA ALA A 189 1.66 1.67 -0.58
C ALA A 189 2.69 2.77 -0.88
N MET A 190 2.98 2.97 -2.16
CA MET A 190 3.79 4.06 -2.68
C MET A 190 2.86 5.22 -3.06
N TYR A 191 2.91 6.32 -2.33
CA TYR A 191 2.21 7.56 -2.65
C TYR A 191 3.09 8.39 -3.57
N LEU A 192 2.56 8.88 -4.68
CA LEU A 192 3.31 9.62 -5.70
C LEU A 192 3.06 11.13 -5.57
N ASP A 193 4.11 11.93 -5.75
CA ASP A 193 4.10 13.40 -5.69
C ASP A 193 3.94 14.08 -7.06
#